data_AF-A0A370EGY5-F1
#
_entry.id   AF-A0A370EGY5-F1
#
_cell.length_a   1.000
_cell.length_b   1.000
_cell.length_c   1.000
_cell.angle_alpha   90.00
_cell.angle_beta   90.00
_cell.angle_gamma   90.00
#
_symmetry.space_group_name_H-M   'P 1'
#
loop_
_entity.id
_entity.type
_entity.pdbx_description
1 polymer ?
#
loop_
_entity_poly.entity_id
_entity_poly.type
_entity_poly.pdbx_seq_one_letter_code
_entity_poly.pdbx_strand_id
1 'polypeptide(L)'
;MVAVALLAVVIANLIHWFRITAQYDTFEEMVPAYLSVFPSWLQNARIITMIDIFLLGISGFIFAQAIKVNYLKVLSIIFAGLTSLLILWQVFSLM
;
A
#
# COMPACT_ATOMS: atom_id res chain seq x y z
N MET A 1 -10.04 13.74 2.56
CA MET A 1 -9.59 13.59 1.15
C MET A 1 -8.16 13.07 1.07
N VAL A 2 -7.19 13.67 1.78
CA VAL A 2 -5.78 13.21 1.77
C VAL A 2 -5.61 11.71 2.09
N ALA A 3 -6.22 11.20 3.18
CA ALA A 3 -6.12 9.77 3.54
C ALA A 3 -6.57 8.81 2.43
N VAL A 4 -7.68 9.14 1.75
CA VAL A 4 -8.19 8.32 0.65
C VAL A 4 -7.23 8.32 -0.53
N ALA A 5 -6.58 9.45 -0.83
CA ALA A 5 -5.57 9.52 -1.87
C ALA A 5 -4.33 8.68 -1.53
N LEU A 6 -3.86 8.71 -0.28
CA LEU A 6 -2.73 7.89 0.17
C LEU A 6 -3.06 6.39 0.06
N LEU A 7 -4.25 5.99 0.51
CA LEU A 7 -4.73 4.61 0.35
C LEU A 7 -4.83 4.20 -1.12
N ALA A 8 -5.34 5.08 -1.99
CA ALA A 8 -5.46 4.81 -3.42
C ALA A 8 -4.10 4.57 -4.10
N VAL A 9 -3.06 5.31 -3.70
CA VAL A 9 -1.68 5.10 -4.21
C VAL A 9 -1.18 3.71 -3.85
N VAL A 10 -1.36 3.28 -2.59
CA VAL A 10 -0.90 1.95 -2.14
C VAL A 10 -1.72 0.84 -2.81
N ILE A 11 -3.02 1.03 -2.99
CA ILE A 11 -3.86 0.09 -3.74
C ILE A 11 -3.41 -0.01 -5.20
N ALA A 12 -3.10 1.10 -5.86
CA ALA A 12 -2.61 1.09 -7.23
C ALA A 12 -1.27 0.34 -7.33
N ASN A 13 -0.37 0.53 -6.35
CA ASN A 13 0.87 -0.22 -6.29
C ASN A 13 0.64 -1.73 -6.12
N LEU A 14 -0.27 -2.12 -5.24
CA LEU A 14 -0.60 -3.52 -4.98
C LEU A 14 -1.28 -4.19 -6.20
N ILE A 15 -2.13 -3.47 -6.93
CA ILE A 15 -2.69 -3.92 -8.21
C ILE A 15 -1.58 -4.12 -9.23
N HIS A 16 -0.62 -3.20 -9.30
CA HIS A 16 0.52 -3.32 -10.20
C HIS A 16 1.36 -4.56 -9.86
N TRP A 17 1.66 -4.78 -8.57
CA TRP A 17 2.34 -5.97 -8.10
C TRP A 17 1.59 -7.25 -8.51
N PHE A 18 0.28 -7.34 -8.24
CA PHE A 18 -0.51 -8.51 -8.61
C PHE A 18 -0.53 -8.77 -10.11
N ARG A 19 -0.58 -7.70 -10.92
CA ARG A 19 -0.50 -7.83 -12.37
C ARG A 19 0.82 -8.43 -12.81
N ILE A 20 1.94 -8.02 -12.22
CA ILE A 20 3.27 -8.57 -12.53
C ILE A 20 3.35 -10.03 -12.11
N THR A 21 2.89 -10.39 -10.90
CA THR A 21 2.87 -11.80 -10.46
C THR A 21 1.97 -12.70 -11.29
N ALA A 22 0.99 -12.13 -12.01
CA ALA A 22 0.13 -12.88 -12.93
C ALA A 22 0.73 -13.00 -14.34
N GLN A 23 1.78 -12.23 -14.66
CA GLN A 23 2.40 -12.19 -16.00
C GLN A 23 3.70 -12.96 -16.10
N TYR A 24 4.41 -13.15 -14.98
CA TYR A 24 5.69 -13.84 -14.92
C TYR A 24 5.60 -14.99 -13.93
N ASP A 25 6.30 -16.10 -14.21
CA ASP A 25 6.23 -17.31 -13.38
C ASP A 25 7.39 -17.40 -12.37
N THR A 26 8.48 -16.65 -12.60
CA THR A 26 9.69 -16.69 -11.75
C THR A 26 9.93 -15.37 -11.03
N PHE A 27 10.40 -15.44 -9.79
CA PHE A 27 10.73 -14.26 -8.98
C PHE A 27 11.81 -13.38 -9.62
N GLU A 28 12.77 -14.01 -10.30
CA GLU A 28 13.87 -13.36 -11.01
C GLU A 28 13.38 -12.46 -12.16
N GLU A 29 12.24 -12.79 -12.76
CA GLU A 29 11.59 -11.98 -13.80
C GLU A 29 10.59 -10.97 -13.21
N MET A 30 9.87 -11.36 -12.15
CA MET A 30 8.85 -10.51 -11.51
C MET A 30 9.44 -9.23 -10.91
N VAL A 31 10.51 -9.33 -10.11
CA VAL A 31 11.07 -8.17 -9.38
C VAL A 31 11.56 -7.06 -10.33
N PRO A 32 12.40 -7.33 -11.34
CA PRO A 32 12.84 -6.28 -12.26
C PRO A 32 11.67 -5.74 -13.10
N ALA A 33 10.71 -6.57 -13.50
CA ALA A 33 9.53 -6.11 -14.23
C ALA A 33 8.67 -5.16 -13.39
N TYR A 34 8.45 -5.46 -12.11
CA TYR A 34 7.78 -4.58 -11.16
C TYR A 34 8.55 -3.28 -10.92
N LEU A 35 9.86 -3.36 -10.72
CA LEU A 35 10.69 -2.18 -10.44
C LEU A 35 10.87 -1.28 -11.68
N SER A 36 10.70 -1.80 -12.89
CA SER A 36 10.94 -1.07 -14.15
C SER A 36 10.10 0.20 -14.31
N VAL A 37 8.94 0.27 -13.65
CA VAL A 37 8.01 1.42 -13.74
C VAL A 37 8.41 2.55 -12.79
N PHE A 38 9.30 2.28 -11.85
CA PHE A 38 9.79 3.24 -10.87
C PHE A 38 11.05 3.95 -11.38
N PRO A 39 11.26 5.22 -10.99
CA PRO A 39 12.49 5.93 -11.32
C PRO A 39 13.70 5.23 -10.67
N SER A 40 14.88 5.36 -11.27
CA SER A 40 16.09 4.64 -10.86
C SER A 40 16.46 4.75 -9.37
N TRP A 41 16.17 5.88 -8.73
CA TRP A 41 16.40 6.09 -7.30
C TRP A 41 15.41 5.32 -6.39
N LEU A 42 14.33 4.80 -6.94
CA LEU A 42 13.25 4.08 -6.25
C LEU A 42 13.13 2.61 -6.70
N GLN A 43 14.05 2.11 -7.54
CA GLN A 43 14.09 0.72 -8.01
C GLN A 43 14.62 -0.24 -6.92
N ASN A 44 14.01 -0.19 -5.74
CA ASN A 44 14.31 -1.08 -4.63
C ASN A 44 12.99 -1.48 -3.95
N ALA A 45 12.66 -2.77 -4.06
CA ALA A 45 11.39 -3.30 -3.56
C ALA A 45 11.19 -3.00 -2.06
N ARG A 46 12.25 -3.12 -1.25
CA ARG A 46 12.19 -2.84 0.18
C ARG A 46 11.89 -1.37 0.48
N ILE A 47 12.46 -0.44 -0.28
CA ILE A 47 12.19 1.00 -0.12
C ILE A 47 10.73 1.30 -0.47
N ILE A 48 10.22 0.73 -1.56
CA ILE A 48 8.81 0.89 -1.95
C ILE A 48 7.88 0.34 -0.87
N THR A 49 8.16 -0.85 -0.34
CA THR A 49 7.39 -1.45 0.76
C THR A 49 7.40 -0.58 2.02
N MET A 50 8.55 0.02 2.38
CA MET A 50 8.63 0.96 3.51
C MET A 50 7.79 2.22 3.28
N ILE A 51 7.79 2.75 2.06
CA ILE A 51 6.95 3.89 1.68
C ILE A 51 5.47 3.51 1.80
N ASP A 52 5.06 2.35 1.29
CA ASP A 52 3.67 1.88 1.39
C ASP A 52 3.22 1.73 2.84
N ILE A 53 4.04 1.13 3.71
CA ILE A 53 3.75 1.02 5.14
C ILE A 53 3.60 2.42 5.76
N PHE A 54 4.47 3.36 5.41
CA PHE A 54 4.38 4.73 5.91
C PHE A 54 3.12 5.45 5.45
N LEU A 55 2.76 5.34 4.16
CA LEU A 55 1.55 5.91 3.58
C LEU A 55 0.29 5.32 4.23
N LEU A 56 0.24 4.00 4.40
CA LEU A 56 -0.86 3.31 5.10
C LEU A 56 -0.94 3.74 6.56
N GLY A 57 0.19 3.91 7.25
CA GLY A 57 0.26 4.39 8.63
C GLY A 57 -0.35 5.79 8.78
N ILE A 58 0.01 6.73 7.91
CA ILE A 58 -0.58 8.07 7.88
C ILE A 58 -2.08 8.00 7.57
N SER A 59 -2.46 7.21 6.56
CA SER A 59 -3.86 7.04 6.19
C SER A 59 -4.69 6.47 7.35
N GLY A 60 -4.20 5.42 8.00
CA GLY A 60 -4.83 4.78 9.15
C GLY A 60 -4.96 5.72 10.35
N PHE A 61 -3.93 6.53 10.63
CA PHE A 61 -3.99 7.55 11.67
C PHE A 61 -5.07 8.60 11.39
N ILE A 62 -5.18 9.09 10.15
CA ILE A 62 -6.21 10.05 9.78
C ILE A 62 -7.62 9.43 9.89
N PHE A 63 -7.80 8.18 9.46
CA PHE A 63 -9.08 7.48 9.64
C PHE A 63 -9.43 7.28 11.12
N ALA A 64 -8.45 6.91 11.96
CA ALA A 64 -8.65 6.78 13.40
C ALA A 64 -9.07 8.10 14.06
N GLN A 65 -8.51 9.23 13.61
CA GLN A 65 -8.94 10.54 14.08
C GLN A 65 -10.35 10.88 13.59
N ALA A 66 -10.70 10.57 12.34
CA ALA A 66 -12.05 10.78 11.81
C ALA A 66 -13.14 10.01 12.58
N ILE A 67 -12.84 8.79 13.04
CA ILE A 67 -13.73 7.99 13.90
C ILE A 67 -14.07 8.76 15.19
N LYS A 68 -13.08 9.42 15.82
CA LYS A 68 -13.27 10.16 17.08
C LYS A 68 -14.21 11.36 16.93
N VAL A 69 -14.20 12.01 15.77
CA VAL A 69 -15.08 13.17 15.48
C VAL A 69 -16.47 12.74 14.98
N ASN A 70 -16.79 11.45 15.02
CA ASN A 70 -18.06 10.86 14.56
C ASN A 70 -18.42 11.12 13.09
N TYR A 71 -17.50 11.68 12.29
CA TYR A 71 -17.71 11.98 10.88
C TYR A 71 -17.48 10.71 10.05
N LEU A 72 -18.50 10.24 9.33
CA LEU A 72 -18.44 9.03 8.49
C LEU A 72 -17.84 7.83 9.26
N LYS A 73 -18.25 7.64 10.52
CA LYS A 73 -17.64 6.69 11.47
C LYS A 73 -17.56 5.26 10.94
N VAL A 74 -18.66 4.75 10.35
CA VAL A 74 -18.69 3.39 9.78
C VAL A 74 -17.67 3.25 8.64
N LEU A 75 -17.63 4.21 7.72
CA LEU A 75 -16.72 4.23 6.59
C LEU A 75 -15.25 4.29 7.07
N SER A 76 -14.97 5.13 8.07
CA SER A 76 -13.64 5.30 8.63
C SER A 76 -13.16 4.06 9.38
N ILE A 77 -14.05 3.33 10.07
CA ILE A 77 -13.71 2.04 10.70
C ILE A 77 -13.33 1.00 9.64
N ILE A 78 -14.11 0.90 8.56
CA ILE A 78 -13.82 -0.03 7.46
C ILE A 78 -12.45 0.29 6.85
N PHE A 79 -12.20 1.55 6.53
CA PHE A 79 -10.92 1.96 5.96
C PHE A 79 -9.74 1.80 6.92
N ALA A 80 -9.91 2.06 8.21
CA ALA A 80 -8.88 1.83 9.22
C ALA A 80 -8.54 0.33 9.36
N GLY A 81 -9.55 -0.54 9.31
CA GLY A 81 -9.38 -1.99 9.28
C GLY A 81 -8.61 -2.43 8.03
N LEU A 82 -9.01 -1.94 6.86
CA LEU A 82 -8.35 -2.23 5.59
C LEU A 82 -6.88 -1.78 5.60
N THR A 83 -6.57 -0.56 6.06
CA THR A 83 -5.18 -0.07 6.15
C THR A 83 -4.34 -0.93 7.08
N SER A 84 -4.91 -1.37 8.21
CA SER A 84 -4.20 -2.24 9.16
C SER A 84 -3.88 -3.60 8.56
N LEU A 85 -4.85 -4.20 7.85
CA LEU A 85 -4.64 -5.47 7.15
C LEU A 85 -3.57 -5.35 6.06
N LEU A 86 -3.59 -4.26 5.28
CA LEU A 86 -2.59 -4.00 4.25
C LEU A 86 -1.19 -3.76 4.83
N ILE A 87 -1.07 -3.10 5.98
CA ILE A 87 0.22 -2.95 6.68
C ILE A 87 0.74 -4.31 7.10
N LEU A 88 -0.10 -5.15 7.73
CA LEU A 88 0.29 -6.50 8.11
C LEU A 88 0.74 -7.29 6.89
N TRP A 89 -0.01 -7.23 5.80
CA TRP A 89 0.37 -7.86 4.53
C TRP A 89 1.75 -7.39 4.06
N GLN A 90 2.02 -6.09 4.02
CA GLN A 90 3.31 -5.56 3.57
C GLN A 90 4.48 -5.98 4.48
N VAL A 91 4.25 -6.06 5.80
CA VAL A 91 5.27 -6.50 6.77
C VAL A 91 5.61 -7.99 6.61
N PHE A 92 4.64 -8.84 6.29
CA PHE A 92 4.89 -10.28 6.05
C PHE A 92 5.35 -10.58 4.63
N SER A 93 4.85 -9.83 3.66
CA SER A 93 5.19 -9.94 2.26
C SER A 93 6.60 -9.47 1.98
N LEU A 94 7.13 -8.56 2.81
CA LEU A 94 8.43 -7.87 2.74
C LEU A 94 9.34 -8.47 1.67
N MET A 95 9.05 -8.07 0.44
CA MET A 95 9.73 -8.55 -0.76
C MET A 95 11.15 -8.03 -0.84
#